data_AF-A0A497C7Y1-F1
#
_entry.id   AF-A0A497C7Y1-F1
#
_cell.length_a   1.000
_cell.length_b   1.000
_cell.length_c   1.000
_cell.angle_alpha   90.00
_cell.angle_beta   90.00
_cell.angle_gamma   90.00
#
_symmetry.space_group_name_H-M   'P 1'
#
loop_
_entity.id
_entity.type
_entity.pdbx_description
1 polymer ?
#
loop_
_entity_poly.entity_id
_entity_poly.type
_entity_poly.pdbx_seq_one_letter_code
_entity_poly.pdbx_strand_id
1 'polypeptide(L)' 'MLKNKSFLWVASLITAWSIDFLFWGKSIGISFAILVGIVIVAALILAQRENAPPARMSLWLLGLIVIFAVLT' A
#
# COMPACT_ATOMS: atom_id res chain seq x y z
N MET A 1 -4.67 -2.55 -20.34
CA MET A 1 -4.01 -1.24 -20.14
C MET A 1 -4.70 -0.55 -18.98
N LEU A 2 -3.94 -0.05 -17.99
CA LEU A 2 -4.51 0.72 -16.88
C LEU A 2 -5.17 1.99 -17.43
N LYS A 3 -6.46 2.17 -17.14
CA LYS A 3 -7.22 3.36 -17.54
C LYS A 3 -6.85 4.57 -16.68
N ASN A 4 -6.62 4.36 -15.38
CA ASN A 4 -6.35 5.38 -14.37
C ASN A 4 -4.85 5.58 -14.11
N LYS A 5 -4.07 5.81 -15.17
CA LYS A 5 -2.63 6.07 -15.06
C LYS A 5 -2.32 7.27 -14.15
N SER A 6 -3.13 8.32 -14.21
CA SER A 6 -2.95 9.51 -13.37
C SER A 6 -3.08 9.18 -11.88
N PHE A 7 -4.04 8.34 -11.50
CA PHE A 7 -4.19 7.90 -10.12
C PHE A 7 -3.02 7.03 -9.67
N LEU A 8 -2.54 6.14 -10.54
CA LEU A 8 -1.34 5.33 -10.25
C LEU A 8 -0.14 6.23 -9.98
N TRP A 9 0.10 7.25 -10.81
CA TRP A 9 1.19 8.20 -10.60
C TRP A 9 1.07 8.94 -9.26
N VAL A 10 -0.12 9.41 -8.92
CA VAL A 10 -0.36 10.08 -7.63
C VAL A 10 -0.15 9.12 -6.46
N ALA A 11 -0.67 7.90 -6.55
CA ALA A 11 -0.48 6.87 -5.53
C ALA A 11 0.99 6.51 -5.33
N SER A 12 1.75 6.35 -6.41
CA SER A 12 3.19 6.11 -6.37
C SER A 12 3.95 7.27 -5.74
N LEU A 13 3.59 8.52 -6.08
CA LEU A 13 4.22 9.70 -5.52
C LEU A 13 3.98 9.81 -4.00
N ILE A 14 2.73 9.61 -3.55
CA ILE A 14 2.38 9.62 -2.13
C ILE A 14 3.13 8.52 -1.39
N THR A 15 3.21 7.32 -1.96
CA THR A 15 3.91 6.18 -1.36
C THR A 15 5.41 6.47 -1.23
N ALA A 16 6.05 6.97 -2.30
CA ALA A 16 7.47 7.31 -2.28
C ALA A 16 7.77 8.43 -1.28
N TRP A 17 6.95 9.48 -1.26
CA TRP A 17 7.12 10.59 -0.31
C TRP A 17 6.92 10.16 1.14
N SER A 18 6.04 9.19 1.39
CA SER A 18 5.83 8.62 2.72
C SER A 18 7.10 7.92 3.24
N ILE A 19 7.96 7.38 2.37
CA ILE A 19 9.21 6.73 2.78
C ILE A 19 10.13 7.75 3.45
N ASP A 20 10.33 8.91 2.83
CA ASP A 20 11.15 9.97 3.43
C ASP A 20 10.60 10.37 4.80
N PHE A 21 9.27 10.58 4.91
CA PHE A 21 8.67 10.97 6.19
C PHE A 21 8.73 9.88 7.27
N LEU A 22 8.50 8.61 6.90
CA LEU A 22 8.39 7.50 7.84
C LEU A 22 9.74 6.96 8.30
N PHE A 23 10.78 7.04 7.46
CA PHE A 23 12.07 6.40 7.74
C PHE A 23 13.21 7.38 8.00
N TRP A 24 13.06 8.68 7.71
CA TRP A 24 14.12 9.64 7.99
C TRP A 24 14.40 9.76 9.49
N GLY A 25 15.58 9.31 9.91
CA GLY A 25 16.04 9.39 11.30
C GLY A 25 15.22 8.57 12.30
N LYS A 26 14.41 7.60 11.82
CA LYS A 26 13.51 6.77 12.63
C LYS A 26 13.84 5.29 12.46
N SER A 27 13.61 4.50 13.50
CA SER A 27 13.69 3.04 13.42
C SER A 27 12.54 2.47 12.58
N ILE A 28 12.78 1.34 11.92
CA ILE A 28 11.84 0.70 10.98
C ILE A 28 10.47 0.41 11.61
N GLY A 29 10.42 -0.17 12.81
CA GLY A 29 9.24 -0.71 13.51
C GLY A 29 7.85 -0.29 12.98
N ILE A 30 7.15 0.58 13.71
CA ILE A 30 5.76 0.99 13.36
C ILE A 30 5.71 1.71 11.99
N SER A 31 6.78 2.38 11.58
CA SER A 31 6.89 3.05 10.29
C SER A 31 6.66 2.09 9.11
N PHE A 32 7.15 0.85 9.22
CA PHE A 32 6.94 -0.16 8.19
C PHE A 32 5.47 -0.59 8.09
N ALA A 33 4.82 -0.86 9.22
CA ALA A 33 3.39 -1.19 9.25
C ALA A 33 2.53 -0.08 8.63
N ILE A 34 2.86 1.20 8.90
CA ILE A 34 2.16 2.35 8.31
C ILE A 34 2.37 2.38 6.80
N LEU A 35 3.61 2.21 6.32
CA LEU A 35 3.90 2.19 4.88
C LEU A 35 3.12 1.08 4.16
N VAL A 36 3.11 -0.13 4.72
CA VAL A 36 2.36 -1.27 4.17
C VAL A 36 0.87 -0.96 4.10
N GLY A 37 0.31 -0.33 5.13
CA GLY A 37 -1.09 0.13 5.13
C GLY A 37 -1.39 1.10 3.98
N ILE A 38 -0.52 2.09 3.77
CA ILE A 38 -0.65 3.07 2.67
C ILE A 38 -0.66 2.34 1.31
N VAL A 39 0.26 1.39 1.11
CA VAL A 39 0.38 0.62 -0.14
C VAL A 39 -0.87 -0.23 -0.38
N ILE A 40 -1.37 -0.94 0.63
CA ILE A 40 -2.59 -1.77 0.52
C ILE A 40 -3.79 -0.90 0.15
N VAL A 41 -3.98 0.24 0.83
CA VAL A 41 -5.09 1.15 0.55
C VAL A 41 -5.00 1.69 -0.88
N ALA A 42 -3.82 2.14 -1.31
CA ALA A 42 -3.60 2.62 -2.68
C ALA A 42 -3.91 1.55 -3.74
N ALA A 43 -3.47 0.31 -3.51
CA ALA A 43 -3.72 -0.82 -4.41
C ALA A 43 -5.20 -1.18 -4.48
N LEU A 44 -5.91 -1.19 -3.34
CA LEU A 44 -7.35 -1.49 -3.30
C LEU A 44 -8.18 -0.40 -4.00
N ILE A 45 -7.85 0.88 -3.79
CA ILE A 45 -8.53 1.98 -4.49
C ILE A 45 -8.27 1.90 -5.99
N LEU A 46 -7.04 1.62 -6.42
CA LEU A 46 -6.71 1.46 -7.83
C LEU A 46 -7.47 0.28 -8.45
N ALA A 47 -7.52 -0.87 -7.76
CA ALA A 47 -8.28 -2.04 -8.20
C ALA A 47 -9.77 -1.75 -8.39
N GLN A 48 -10.39 -1.00 -7.46
CA GLN A 48 -11.78 -0.54 -7.59
C GLN A 48 -11.95 0.40 -8.79
N ARG A 49 -11.04 1.37 -8.95
CA ARG A 49 -11.08 2.34 -10.06
C ARG A 49 -10.87 1.73 -11.44
N GLU A 50 -10.18 0.59 -11.51
CA GLU A 50 -9.99 -0.18 -12.74
C GLU A 50 -11.12 -1.21 -12.97
N ASN A 51 -12.12 -1.29 -12.08
CA ASN A 51 -13.14 -2.35 -12.06
C ASN A 51 -12.53 -3.77 -12.08
N ALA A 52 -11.35 -3.91 -11.49
CA ALA A 52 -10.58 -5.14 -11.42
C ALA A 52 -10.45 -5.54 -9.93
N PRO A 53 -11.55 -5.99 -9.28
CA PRO A 53 -11.51 -6.31 -7.87
C PRO A 53 -10.52 -7.46 -7.61
N PRO A 54 -9.77 -7.40 -6.49
CA PRO A 54 -8.88 -8.49 -6.12
C PRO A 54 -9.66 -9.79 -5.90
N ALA A 55 -9.03 -10.92 -6.22
CA ALA A 55 -9.61 -12.23 -5.94
C ALA A 55 -9.92 -12.35 -4.45
N ARG A 56 -11.13 -12.84 -4.10
CA ARG A 56 -11.58 -12.91 -2.69
C ARG A 56 -10.65 -13.75 -1.83
N MET A 57 -10.06 -14.80 -2.39
CA MET A 57 -9.09 -15.63 -1.69
C MET A 57 -7.79 -14.88 -1.39
N SER A 58 -7.41 -13.94 -2.27
CA SER A 58 -6.26 -13.07 -2.06
C SER A 58 -6.48 -12.02 -0.97
N LEU A 59 -7.72 -11.73 -0.57
CA LEU A 59 -7.98 -10.79 0.53
C LEU A 59 -7.48 -11.33 1.87
N TRP A 60 -7.43 -12.66 2.06
CA TRP A 60 -6.85 -13.26 3.25
C TRP A 60 -5.34 -12.98 3.38
N LEU A 61 -4.63 -12.89 2.25
CA LEU A 61 -3.22 -12.53 2.23
C LEU A 61 -2.98 -11.11 2.74
N LEU A 62 -3.95 -10.19 2.61
CA LEU A 62 -3.82 -8.84 3.18
C LEU A 62 -3.71 -8.88 4.70
N GLY A 63 -4.51 -9.72 5.36
CA GLY A 63 -4.40 -9.92 6.81
C GLY A 63 -3.03 -10.44 7.22
N LEU A 64 -2.49 -11.42 6.47
CA LEU A 64 -1.17 -11.97 6.70
C LEU A 64 -0.06 -10.93 6.49
N ILE A 65 -0.16 -10.11 5.44
CA ILE A 65 0.76 -9.00 5.17
C ILE A 65 0.76 -8.01 6.33
N VAL A 66 -0.41 -7.64 6.85
CA VAL A 66 -0.51 -6.71 7.99
C VAL A 66 0.11 -7.31 9.25
N ILE A 67 -0.12 -8.59 9.53
CA ILE A 67 0.50 -9.28 10.68
C ILE A 67 2.03 -9.22 10.58
N PHE A 68 2.61 -9.60 9.45
CA PHE A 68 4.06 -9.56 9.27
C PHE A 68 4.62 -8.13 9.32
N ALA A 69 3.87 -7.16 8.81
CA ALA A 69 4.29 -5.77 8.85
C ALA A 69 4.36 -5.20 10.27
N VAL A 70 3.51 -5.66 11.18
CA VAL A 70 3.51 -5.23 12.59
C VAL A 70 4.60 -5.94 13.41
N LEU A 71 4.98 -7.16 13.03
CA LEU A 71 5.99 -7.96 13.74
C LEU A 71 7.44 -7.64 13.34
N THR A 72 7.65 -6.72 12.41
CA THR A 72 8.98 -6.26 11.93
C THR A 72 9.49 -5.11 12.78
#